data_AF-A0AB36V0J5-F1
#
_entry.id   AF-A0AB36V0J5-F1
#
_cell.length_a   1.000
_cell.length_b   1.000
_cell.length_c   1.000
_cell.angle_alpha   90.00
_cell.angle_beta   90.00
_cell.angle_gamma   90.00
#
_symmetry.space_group_name_H-M   'P 1'
#
loop_
_entity.id
_entity.type
_entity.pdbx_description
1 polymer ?
#
loop_
_entity_poly.entity_id
_entity_poly.type
_entity_poly.pdbx_seq_one_letter_code
_entity_poly.pdbx_strand_id
1 'polypeptide(L)'
;MEESVEEFEANQAVEKARKAVNALFTNDAKNALQLNVTDYAVDQAANLVECVSEEFHAQEKMILLDQVKFAKRLSQARNLLH
;
A
#
# COMPACT_ATOMS: atom_id res chain seq x y z
N MET A 1 7.41 -15.27 26.00
CA MET A 1 7.62 -14.19 25.03
C MET A 1 6.23 -13.86 24.54
N GLU A 2 5.57 -12.92 25.23
CA GLU A 2 4.21 -12.50 24.89
C GLU A 2 4.33 -11.52 23.73
N GLU A 3 4.31 -12.05 22.51
CA GLU A 3 3.82 -11.27 21.40
C GLU A 3 2.35 -10.99 21.74
N SER A 4 2.04 -9.74 22.11
CA SER A 4 0.68 -9.37 22.47
C SER A 4 -0.21 -9.54 21.24
N VAL A 5 -1.45 -9.98 21.42
CA VAL A 5 -2.40 -10.21 20.31
C VAL A 5 -2.46 -9.01 19.36
N GLU A 6 -2.37 -7.80 19.93
CA GLU A 6 -2.35 -6.53 19.21
C GLU A 6 -1.14 -6.37 18.26
N GLU A 7 0.05 -6.82 18.68
CA GLU A 7 1.26 -6.78 17.84
C GLU A 7 1.18 -7.78 16.69
N PHE A 8 0.64 -8.98 16.95
CA PHE A 8 0.41 -9.98 15.91
C PHE A 8 -0.61 -9.50 14.86
N GLU A 9 -1.70 -8.86 15.31
CA GLU A 9 -2.71 -8.28 14.41
C GLU A 9 -2.13 -7.10 13.61
N ALA A 10 -1.32 -6.24 14.23
CA ALA A 10 -0.63 -5.15 13.56
C ALA A 10 0.36 -5.67 12.49
N ASN A 11 1.13 -6.70 12.81
CA ASN A 11 2.03 -7.39 11.88
C ASN A 11 1.27 -7.97 10.68
N GLN A 12 0.09 -8.57 10.94
CA GLN A 12 -0.74 -9.12 9.88
C GLN A 12 -1.34 -8.01 8.99
N ALA A 13 -1.72 -6.88 9.57
CA ALA A 13 -2.25 -5.73 8.84
C ALA A 13 -1.18 -5.12 7.91
N VAL A 14 0.05 -4.90 8.42
CA VAL A 14 1.15 -4.35 7.62
C VAL A 14 1.57 -5.31 6.51
N GLU A 15 1.60 -6.61 6.76
CA GLU A 15 1.85 -7.65 5.75
C GLU A 15 0.83 -7.62 4.61
N LYS A 16 -0.46 -7.51 4.94
CA LYS A 16 -1.56 -7.40 3.97
C LYS A 16 -1.44 -6.12 3.15
N ALA A 17 -1.21 -4.99 3.81
CA ALA A 17 -1.04 -3.70 3.16
C ALA A 17 0.17 -3.71 2.22
N ARG A 18 1.30 -4.26 2.66
CA ARG A 18 2.52 -4.41 1.85
C ARG A 18 2.30 -5.25 0.60
N LYS A 19 1.61 -6.39 0.72
CA LYS A 19 1.27 -7.24 -0.44
C LYS A 19 0.34 -6.51 -1.41
N ALA A 20 -0.68 -5.81 -0.91
CA ALA A 20 -1.59 -5.04 -1.75
C ALA A 20 -0.85 -3.92 -2.51
N VAL A 21 -0.01 -3.16 -1.83
CA VAL A 21 0.78 -2.08 -2.44
C VAL A 21 1.77 -2.64 -3.47
N ASN A 22 2.50 -3.70 -3.14
CA ASN A 22 3.43 -4.34 -4.09
C ASN A 22 2.72 -4.87 -5.34
N ALA A 23 1.50 -5.40 -5.20
CA ALA A 23 0.71 -5.89 -6.32
C ALA A 23 0.27 -4.77 -7.29
N LEU A 24 0.28 -3.50 -6.87
CA LEU A 24 0.01 -2.37 -7.76
C LEU A 24 1.13 -2.13 -8.76
N PHE A 25 2.37 -2.49 -8.41
CA PHE A 25 3.55 -2.19 -9.21
C PHE A 25 3.99 -3.36 -10.07
N THR A 26 4.69 -3.06 -11.16
CA THR A 26 5.28 -4.07 -12.06
C THR A 26 6.58 -4.67 -11.53
N ASN A 27 7.23 -3.99 -10.57
CA ASN A 27 8.51 -4.38 -10.00
C ASN A 27 8.69 -3.87 -8.56
N ASP A 28 9.69 -4.40 -7.87
CA ASP A 28 10.10 -3.98 -6.52
C ASP A 28 10.63 -2.55 -6.44
N ALA A 29 11.07 -1.97 -7.57
CA ALA A 29 11.45 -0.56 -7.63
C ALA A 29 10.23 0.39 -7.59
N LYS A 30 9.00 -0.15 -7.68
CA LYS A 30 7.72 0.58 -7.53
C LYS A 30 7.63 1.83 -8.39
N ASN A 31 8.24 1.77 -9.58
CA ASN A 31 8.37 2.91 -10.48
C ASN A 31 7.25 2.96 -11.54
N ALA A 32 6.52 1.87 -11.74
CA ALA A 32 5.46 1.76 -12.73
C ALA A 32 4.32 0.88 -12.22
N LEU A 33 3.08 1.27 -12.54
CA LEU A 33 1.89 0.49 -12.23
C LEU A 33 1.69 -0.66 -13.23
N GLN A 34 1.08 -1.74 -12.76
CA GLN A 34 0.62 -2.79 -13.68
C GLN A 34 -0.48 -2.27 -14.61
N LEU A 35 -0.52 -2.80 -15.83
CA LEU A 35 -1.45 -2.38 -16.88
C LEU A 35 -2.92 -2.56 -16.49
N ASN A 36 -3.21 -3.59 -15.70
CA ASN A 36 -4.54 -3.95 -15.20
C ASN A 36 -4.93 -3.24 -13.90
N VAL A 37 -4.01 -2.49 -13.26
CA VAL A 37 -4.32 -1.76 -12.02
C VAL A 37 -5.25 -0.61 -12.34
N THR A 38 -6.40 -0.57 -11.68
CA THR A 38 -7.38 0.51 -11.78
C THR A 38 -7.20 1.50 -10.65
N ASP A 39 -7.78 2.69 -10.79
CA ASP A 39 -7.82 3.68 -9.71
C ASP A 39 -8.44 3.09 -8.43
N TYR A 40 -9.49 2.27 -8.61
CA TYR A 40 -10.13 1.52 -7.53
C TYR A 40 -9.17 0.57 -6.78
N ALA A 41 -8.28 -0.12 -7.49
CA ALA A 41 -7.29 -0.99 -6.84
C ALA A 41 -6.28 -0.18 -6.00
N VAL A 42 -5.92 1.01 -6.47
CA VAL A 42 -5.06 1.93 -5.70
C VAL A 42 -5.76 2.42 -4.43
N ASP A 43 -7.05 2.79 -4.51
CA ASP A 43 -7.83 3.21 -3.34
C ASP A 43 -8.03 2.05 -2.35
N GLN A 44 -8.21 0.81 -2.83
CA GLN A 44 -8.29 -0.35 -1.94
C GLN A 44 -6.98 -0.56 -1.17
N ALA A 45 -5.83 -0.41 -1.83
CA ALA A 45 -4.54 -0.47 -1.16
C ALA A 45 -4.36 0.68 -0.16
N ALA A 46 -4.83 1.90 -0.49
CA ALA A 46 -4.82 3.04 0.42
C ALA A 46 -5.55 2.74 1.73
N ASN A 47 -6.77 2.22 1.63
CA ASN A 47 -7.59 1.87 2.79
C ASN A 47 -6.90 0.82 3.67
N LEU A 48 -6.24 -0.18 3.08
CA LEU A 48 -5.49 -1.19 3.83
C LEU A 48 -4.31 -0.58 4.59
N VAL A 49 -3.60 0.38 3.98
CA VAL A 49 -2.48 1.08 4.62
C VAL A 49 -2.97 1.98 5.76
N GLU A 50 -4.14 2.63 5.60
CA GLU A 50 -4.72 3.46 6.67
C GLU A 50 -5.08 2.64 7.91
N CYS A 51 -5.49 1.38 7.73
CA CYS A 51 -5.74 0.42 8.82
C CYS A 51 -4.48 -0.10 9.52
N VAL A 52 -3.27 0.18 9.02
CA VAL A 52 -2.03 -0.21 9.70
C VAL A 52 -1.87 0.63 10.97
N SER A 53 -1.57 -0.06 12.08
CA SER A 53 -1.35 0.60 13.36
C SER A 53 -0.08 1.46 13.32
N GLU A 54 -0.25 2.75 13.61
CA GLU A 54 0.87 3.70 13.69
C GLU A 54 1.75 3.42 14.92
N GLU A 55 1.18 2.86 15.98
CA GLU A 55 1.90 2.58 17.21
C GLU A 55 3.00 1.51 17.02
N PHE A 56 2.69 0.46 16.26
CA PHE A 56 3.62 -0.64 16.00
C PHE A 56 4.42 -0.46 14.71
N HIS A 57 3.84 0.19 13.68
CA HIS A 57 4.42 0.24 12.34
C HIS A 57 4.39 1.64 11.70
N ALA A 58 4.58 2.72 12.47
CA ALA A 58 4.61 4.10 11.96
C ALA A 58 5.48 4.29 10.70
N GLN A 59 6.74 3.82 10.76
CA GLN A 59 7.69 3.99 9.65
C GLN A 59 7.21 3.24 8.40
N GLU A 60 6.74 2.01 8.57
CA GLU A 60 6.31 1.17 7.46
C GLU A 60 5.00 1.70 6.84
N LYS A 61 4.05 2.14 7.66
CA LYS A 61 2.83 2.84 7.22
C LYS A 61 3.17 4.07 6.40
N MET A 62 4.12 4.88 6.84
CA MET A 62 4.53 6.09 6.12
C MET A 62 5.11 5.77 4.73
N ILE A 63 5.95 4.73 4.63
CA ILE A 63 6.52 4.26 3.35
C ILE A 63 5.40 3.75 2.43
N LEU A 64 4.46 2.97 2.95
CA LEU A 64 3.34 2.44 2.17
C LEU A 64 2.39 3.54 1.70
N LEU A 65 2.12 4.56 2.54
CA LEU A 65 1.29 5.71 2.17
C LEU A 65 1.94 6.52 1.03
N ASP A 66 3.26 6.72 1.07
CA ASP A 66 3.98 7.40 0.00
C ASP A 66 3.87 6.62 -1.32
N GLN A 67 4.04 5.30 -1.27
CA GLN A 67 3.89 4.43 -2.43
C GLN A 67 2.47 4.46 -3.01
N VAL A 68 1.44 4.41 -2.18
CA VAL A 68 0.05 4.52 -2.63
C VAL A 68 -0.23 5.89 -3.27
N LYS A 69 0.29 6.98 -2.68
CA LYS A 69 0.17 8.32 -3.28
C LYS A 69 0.86 8.39 -4.63
N PHE A 70 2.04 7.78 -4.76
CA PHE A 70 2.75 7.68 -6.02
C PHE A 70 1.99 6.86 -7.05
N ALA A 71 1.44 5.71 -6.65
CA ALA A 71 0.55 4.89 -7.47
C ALA A 71 -0.66 5.70 -7.96
N LYS A 72 -1.32 6.48 -7.09
CA LYS A 72 -2.47 7.30 -7.49
C LYS A 72 -2.11 8.34 -8.55
N ARG A 73 -0.95 8.99 -8.41
CA ARG A 73 -0.44 9.92 -9.43
C ARG A 73 -0.16 9.23 -10.77
N LEU A 74 0.43 8.03 -10.76
CA LEU A 74 0.66 7.24 -11.97
C LEU A 74 -0.65 6.80 -12.65
N SER A 75 -1.64 6.36 -11.85
CA SER A 75 -2.98 5.98 -12.34
C SER A 75 -3.65 7.17 -13.03
N GLN A 76 -3.62 8.33 -12.38
CA GLN A 76 -4.14 9.58 -12.94
C GLN A 76 -3.41 9.99 -14.22
N ALA A 77 -2.08 9.95 -14.23
CA ALA A 77 -1.28 10.25 -15.42
C ALA A 77 -1.61 9.33 -16.61
N ARG A 78 -1.87 8.04 -16.35
CA ARG A 78 -2.33 7.09 -17.39
C ARG A 78 -3.73 7.45 -17.92
N ASN A 79 -4.64 7.85 -17.02
CA ASN A 79 -6.01 8.20 -17.38
C ASN A 79 -6.15 9.59 -18.05
N LEU A 80 -5.12 10.44 -17.98
CA LEU A 80 -5.09 11.76 -18.62
C LEU A 80 -4.70 11.73 -20.11
N LEU A 81 -4.43 10.55 -20.67
CA LEU A 81 -4.27 10.36 -22.12
C LEU A 81 -5.67 10.35 -22.77
N HIS A 82 -6.25 11.54 -22.91
CA HIS A 82 -7.52 11.78 -23.60
C HIS A 82 -7.30 12.62 -24.86
#